data_AF-A0A258GW27-F1
#
_entry.id   AF-A0A258GW27-F1
#
_cell.length_a   1.000
_cell.length_b   1.000
_cell.length_c   1.000
_cell.angle_alpha   90.00
_cell.angle_beta   90.00
_cell.angle_gamma   90.00
#
_symmetry.space_group_name_H-M   'P 1'
#
loop_
_entity.id
_entity.type
_entity.pdbx_description
1 polymer ?
#
loop_
_entity_poly.entity_id
_entity_poly.type
_entity_poly.pdbx_seq_one_letter_code
_entity_poly.pdbx_strand_id
1 'polypeptide(L)'
;MSALAALIATFGLAQAAPAPAPSPLFAAFKAACFNLKSADGKSAFDTIAPAAKAAGWTEVAEADADPRIARITAMGRKAVQAEEPDGTQAGQMFRHSFDGRTVWLVTSRFVAKEGYWGDGCRAYDLDAPAAPPREVIDGWVGKAPTGVQANGTATKRLWEPWQTGVSLEITYVPRGHPLGSSYGIQGLVLVSQSIGGF
;
A
#
# COMPACT_ATOMS: atom_id res chain seq x y z
N MET A 1 61.25 11.38 40.95
CA MET A 1 60.10 12.12 40.40
C MET A 1 59.64 11.39 39.14
N SER A 2 58.62 10.53 39.24
CA SER A 2 58.03 9.87 38.08
C SER A 2 56.52 10.05 38.16
N ALA A 3 55.97 10.87 37.27
CA ALA A 3 54.54 11.03 37.10
C ALA A 3 54.09 10.10 35.97
N LEU A 4 53.29 9.08 36.32
CA LEU A 4 52.57 8.26 35.35
C LEU A 4 51.30 9.04 34.94
N ALA A 5 51.25 9.48 33.69
CA ALA A 5 50.05 10.06 33.10
C ALA A 5 49.06 8.95 32.71
N ALA A 6 47.85 8.98 33.25
CA ALA A 6 46.76 8.10 32.89
C ALA A 6 46.04 8.65 31.64
N LEU A 7 46.08 7.92 30.52
CA LEU A 7 45.20 8.15 29.39
C LEU A 7 43.81 7.56 29.71
N ILE A 8 42.82 8.43 29.88
CA ILE A 8 41.40 8.05 29.94
C ILE A 8 40.87 8.03 28.51
N ALA A 9 40.72 6.84 27.93
CA ALA A 9 40.02 6.64 26.67
C ALA A 9 38.52 6.86 26.87
N THR A 10 37.99 7.97 26.34
CA THR A 10 36.55 8.23 26.30
C THR A 10 35.93 7.41 25.17
N PHE A 11 35.29 6.30 25.51
CA PHE A 11 34.42 5.58 24.59
C PHE A 11 33.14 6.39 24.40
N GLY A 12 33.06 7.16 23.31
CA GLY A 12 31.81 7.74 22.85
C GLY A 12 30.86 6.64 22.45
N LEU A 13 29.83 6.38 23.27
CA LEU A 13 28.68 5.59 22.85
C LEU A 13 28.01 6.34 21.71
N ALA A 14 28.19 5.87 20.49
CA ALA A 14 27.42 6.32 19.34
C ALA A 14 25.95 5.94 19.60
N GLN A 15 25.19 6.88 20.14
CA GLN A 15 23.76 6.71 20.36
C GLN A 15 23.12 6.58 18.99
N ALA A 16 22.60 5.38 18.70
CA ALA A 16 21.90 5.11 17.46
C ALA A 16 20.78 6.14 17.28
N ALA A 17 20.81 6.85 16.15
CA ALA A 17 19.75 7.78 15.81
C ALA A 17 18.40 7.01 15.82
N PRO A 18 17.34 7.58 16.41
CA PRO A 18 16.04 6.93 16.41
C PRO A 18 15.61 6.64 14.96
N ALA A 19 15.04 5.45 14.74
CA ALA A 19 14.56 5.07 13.43
C ALA A 19 13.55 6.12 12.91
N PRO A 20 13.55 6.46 11.61
CA PRO A 20 12.58 7.37 11.05
C PRO A 20 11.16 6.92 11.37
N ALA A 21 10.30 7.86 11.76
CA ALA A 21 8.89 7.56 11.94
C ALA A 21 8.29 7.05 10.61
N PRO A 22 7.38 6.06 10.64
CA PRO A 22 6.67 5.63 9.44
C PRO A 22 5.96 6.82 8.79
N SER A 23 6.00 6.90 7.46
CA SER A 23 5.22 7.88 6.71
C SER A 23 3.76 7.84 7.15
N PRO A 24 3.08 8.99 7.38
CA PRO A 24 1.68 9.02 7.79
C PRO A 24 0.74 8.32 6.80
N LEU A 25 1.19 8.11 5.56
CA LEU A 25 0.53 7.28 4.55
C LEU A 25 0.12 5.90 5.10
N PHE A 26 1.00 5.22 5.83
CA PHE A 26 0.72 3.86 6.33
C PHE A 26 -0.45 3.83 7.32
N ALA A 27 -0.55 4.85 8.17
CA ALA A 27 -1.66 4.99 9.11
C ALA A 27 -2.97 5.32 8.38
N ALA A 28 -2.93 6.28 7.45
CA ALA A 28 -4.10 6.68 6.66
C ALA A 28 -4.60 5.55 5.74
N PHE A 29 -3.69 4.75 5.18
CA PHE A 29 -4.01 3.55 4.41
C PHE A 29 -4.66 2.49 5.30
N LYS A 30 -4.09 2.18 6.47
CA LYS A 30 -4.70 1.21 7.40
C LYS A 30 -6.10 1.63 7.82
N ALA A 31 -6.29 2.90 8.15
CA ALA A 31 -7.60 3.42 8.54
C ALA A 31 -8.68 3.19 7.47
N ALA A 32 -8.34 3.34 6.19
CA ALA A 32 -9.28 3.13 5.08
C ALA A 32 -9.40 1.66 4.63
N CYS A 33 -8.29 0.92 4.60
CA CYS A 33 -8.18 -0.33 3.83
C CYS A 33 -8.00 -1.59 4.68
N PHE A 34 -7.95 -1.49 6.02
CA PHE A 34 -7.75 -2.67 6.86
C PHE A 34 -8.97 -3.59 6.83
N ASN A 35 -10.18 -3.03 6.95
CA ASN A 35 -11.43 -3.77 7.11
C ASN A 35 -12.20 -3.96 5.79
N LEU A 36 -11.68 -4.80 4.88
CA LEU A 36 -12.37 -5.11 3.61
C LEU A 36 -13.40 -6.24 3.71
N LYS A 37 -13.41 -6.97 4.83
CA LYS A 37 -14.32 -8.10 5.08
C LYS A 37 -14.92 -7.97 6.47
N SER A 38 -16.23 -8.17 6.57
CA SER A 38 -16.93 -8.20 7.86
C SER A 38 -16.71 -9.52 8.59
N ALA A 39 -17.04 -9.55 9.88
CA ALA A 39 -16.89 -10.75 10.72
C ALA A 39 -17.74 -11.94 10.25
N ASP A 40 -18.88 -11.69 9.60
CA ASP A 40 -19.74 -12.71 8.98
C ASP A 40 -19.28 -13.13 7.58
N GLY A 41 -18.09 -12.71 7.16
CA GLY A 41 -17.47 -13.11 5.90
C GLY A 41 -18.01 -12.40 4.66
N LYS A 42 -18.88 -11.40 4.83
CA LYS A 42 -19.37 -10.56 3.74
C LYS A 42 -18.36 -9.47 3.38
N SER A 43 -18.56 -8.88 2.23
CA SER A 43 -17.82 -7.68 1.83
C SER A 43 -18.12 -6.52 2.77
N ALA A 44 -17.10 -5.72 3.05
CA ALA A 44 -17.24 -4.43 3.74
C ALA A 44 -16.89 -3.24 2.84
N PHE A 45 -17.04 -3.38 1.52
CA PHE A 45 -16.61 -2.37 0.54
C PHE A 45 -17.17 -0.97 0.80
N ASP A 46 -18.45 -0.87 1.15
CA ASP A 46 -19.13 0.41 1.38
C ASP A 46 -18.57 1.18 2.59
N THR A 47 -17.77 0.53 3.44
CA THR A 47 -17.11 1.16 4.59
C THR A 47 -15.82 1.89 4.21
N ILE A 48 -15.23 1.59 3.05
CA ILE A 48 -13.92 2.13 2.67
C ILE A 48 -14.00 3.64 2.45
N ALA A 49 -15.00 4.12 1.70
CA ALA A 49 -15.15 5.54 1.39
C ALA A 49 -15.32 6.44 2.63
N PRO A 50 -16.24 6.15 3.57
CA PRO A 50 -16.33 6.93 4.80
C PRO A 50 -15.06 6.83 5.65
N ALA A 51 -14.41 5.66 5.71
CA ALA A 51 -13.15 5.49 6.44
C ALA A 51 -11.99 6.29 5.81
N ALA A 52 -11.91 6.33 4.48
CA ALA A 52 -10.95 7.16 3.75
C ALA A 52 -11.17 8.64 4.04
N LYS A 53 -12.42 9.13 3.97
CA LYS A 53 -12.73 10.53 4.31
C LYS A 53 -12.37 10.87 5.75
N ALA A 54 -12.68 9.97 6.70
CA ALA A 54 -12.29 10.14 8.10
C ALA A 54 -10.76 10.15 8.31
N ALA A 55 -10.02 9.43 7.46
CA ALA A 55 -8.56 9.44 7.43
C ALA A 55 -7.96 10.60 6.62
N GLY A 56 -8.77 11.59 6.21
CA GLY A 56 -8.34 12.83 5.54
C GLY A 56 -8.31 12.75 4.02
N TRP A 57 -8.63 11.61 3.42
CA TRP A 57 -8.62 11.47 1.96
C TRP A 57 -9.77 12.27 1.34
N THR A 58 -9.48 13.00 0.27
CA THR A 58 -10.49 13.74 -0.50
C THR A 58 -10.91 12.93 -1.71
N GLU A 59 -12.21 12.64 -1.83
CA GLU A 59 -12.74 11.98 -3.02
C GLU A 59 -12.62 12.90 -4.25
N VAL A 60 -12.27 12.32 -5.39
CA VAL A 60 -12.01 13.03 -6.65
C VAL A 60 -12.62 12.26 -7.81
N ALA A 61 -13.05 12.97 -8.85
CA ALA A 61 -13.46 12.31 -10.08
C ALA A 61 -12.24 11.70 -10.79
N GLU A 62 -12.44 10.61 -11.53
CA GLU A 62 -11.37 9.99 -12.31
C GLU A 62 -10.77 10.96 -13.34
N ALA A 63 -11.58 11.88 -13.87
CA ALA A 63 -11.12 12.94 -14.79
C ALA A 63 -10.12 13.92 -14.15
N ASP A 64 -10.16 14.06 -12.81
CA ASP A 64 -9.25 14.92 -12.04
C ASP A 64 -8.04 14.14 -11.50
N ALA A 65 -7.97 12.83 -11.77
CA ALA A 65 -6.90 11.98 -11.31
C ALA A 65 -5.59 12.19 -12.11
N ASP A 66 -4.45 11.84 -11.50
CA ASP A 66 -3.20 11.73 -12.26
C ASP A 66 -3.41 10.78 -13.45
N PRO A 67 -3.05 11.15 -14.69
CA PRO A 67 -3.27 10.32 -15.87
C PRO A 67 -2.65 8.92 -15.77
N ARG A 68 -1.57 8.76 -14.98
CA ARG A 68 -0.96 7.46 -14.69
C ARG A 68 -1.91 6.58 -13.87
N ILE A 69 -2.58 7.15 -12.86
CA ILE A 69 -3.58 6.46 -12.04
C ILE A 69 -4.79 6.09 -12.86
N ALA A 70 -5.37 7.04 -13.60
CA ALA A 70 -6.50 6.78 -14.48
C ALA A 70 -6.21 5.63 -15.46
N ARG A 71 -5.00 5.61 -16.06
CA ARG A 71 -4.57 4.52 -16.94
C ARG A 71 -4.47 3.18 -16.22
N ILE A 72 -3.84 3.11 -15.05
CA ILE A 72 -3.72 1.87 -14.25
C ILE A 72 -5.12 1.34 -13.91
N THR A 73 -6.02 2.20 -13.44
CA THR A 73 -7.39 1.79 -13.09
C THR A 73 -8.16 1.30 -14.31
N ALA A 74 -8.08 2.00 -15.45
CA ALA A 74 -8.72 1.59 -16.68
C ALA A 74 -8.20 0.23 -17.19
N MET A 75 -6.90 -0.02 -17.12
CA MET A 75 -6.32 -1.32 -17.46
C MET A 75 -6.82 -2.43 -16.54
N GLY A 76 -6.86 -2.19 -15.23
CA GLY A 76 -7.39 -3.15 -14.26
C GLY A 76 -8.85 -3.50 -14.53
N ARG A 77 -9.71 -2.50 -14.75
CA ARG A 77 -11.12 -2.73 -15.10
C ARG A 77 -11.29 -3.50 -16.40
N LYS A 78 -10.47 -3.20 -17.42
CA LYS A 78 -10.50 -3.91 -18.69
C LYS A 78 -10.08 -5.37 -18.56
N ALA A 79 -9.07 -5.66 -17.73
CA ALA A 79 -8.63 -7.04 -17.48
C ALA A 79 -9.74 -7.85 -16.80
N VAL A 80 -10.35 -7.31 -15.74
CA VAL A 80 -11.48 -7.95 -15.05
C VAL A 80 -12.66 -8.16 -16.00
N GLN A 81 -13.01 -7.15 -16.81
CA GLN A 81 -14.11 -7.26 -17.77
C GLN A 81 -13.87 -8.32 -18.87
N ALA A 82 -12.60 -8.54 -19.24
CA ALA A 82 -12.26 -9.54 -20.25
C ALA A 82 -12.37 -10.97 -19.72
N GLU A 83 -12.08 -11.17 -18.44
CA GLU A 83 -12.24 -12.45 -17.75
C GLU A 83 -13.69 -12.71 -17.36
N GLU A 84 -14.41 -11.67 -16.93
CA GLU A 84 -15.75 -11.75 -16.35
C GLU A 84 -16.70 -10.74 -17.02
N PRO A 85 -17.15 -11.01 -18.26
CA PRO A 85 -17.90 -10.05 -19.06
C PRO A 85 -19.29 -9.72 -18.48
N ASP A 86 -19.88 -10.64 -17.72
CA ASP A 86 -21.20 -10.47 -17.10
C ASP A 86 -21.12 -9.88 -15.68
N GLY A 87 -19.91 -9.67 -15.15
CA GLY A 87 -19.71 -9.15 -13.80
C GLY A 87 -19.93 -7.64 -13.69
N THR A 88 -20.19 -7.18 -12.47
CA THR A 88 -20.32 -5.75 -12.16
C THR A 88 -19.06 -5.21 -11.51
N GLN A 89 -18.75 -3.95 -11.79
CA GLN A 89 -17.59 -3.26 -11.25
C GLN A 89 -18.01 -1.92 -10.63
N ALA A 90 -17.46 -1.62 -9.45
CA ALA A 90 -17.62 -0.33 -8.78
C ALA A 90 -16.27 0.13 -8.21
N GLY A 91 -16.13 1.43 -7.94
CA GLY A 91 -14.87 1.97 -7.44
C GLY A 91 -14.92 3.48 -7.26
N GLN A 92 -14.02 3.98 -6.42
CA GLN A 92 -13.86 5.40 -6.15
C GLN A 92 -12.37 5.75 -6.13
N MET A 93 -12.08 7.03 -6.40
CA MET A 93 -10.73 7.58 -6.31
C MET A 93 -10.70 8.66 -5.24
N PHE A 94 -9.59 8.68 -4.51
CA PHE A 94 -9.31 9.69 -3.51
C PHE A 94 -7.86 10.17 -3.65
N ARG A 95 -7.61 11.35 -3.10
CA ARG A 95 -6.30 11.99 -3.07
C ARG A 95 -5.98 12.49 -1.67
N HIS A 96 -4.72 12.37 -1.28
CA HIS A 96 -4.15 13.01 -0.10
C HIS A 96 -2.72 13.46 -0.40
N SER A 97 -2.14 14.31 0.46
CA SER A 97 -0.71 14.62 0.44
C SER A 97 0.01 14.00 1.66
N PHE A 98 1.12 13.31 1.43
CA PHE A 98 1.98 12.77 2.49
C PHE A 98 3.42 13.12 2.17
N ASP A 99 4.15 13.64 3.17
CA ASP A 99 5.56 14.03 3.01
C ASP A 99 5.81 14.93 1.78
N GLY A 100 4.86 15.84 1.51
CA GLY A 100 4.88 16.77 0.37
C GLY A 100 4.54 16.16 -1.00
N ARG A 101 4.22 14.86 -1.07
CA ARG A 101 3.87 14.15 -2.30
C ARG A 101 2.38 13.87 -2.37
N THR A 102 1.83 13.92 -3.57
CA THR A 102 0.45 13.49 -3.81
C THR A 102 0.38 11.97 -3.84
N VAL A 103 -0.54 11.40 -3.06
CA VAL A 103 -0.84 9.97 -3.05
C VAL A 103 -2.29 9.77 -3.45
N TRP A 104 -2.54 8.73 -4.24
CA TRP A 104 -3.87 8.38 -4.72
C TRP A 104 -4.34 7.09 -4.07
N LEU A 105 -5.57 7.08 -3.55
CA LEU A 105 -6.23 5.88 -3.08
C LEU A 105 -7.30 5.49 -4.09
N VAL A 106 -7.24 4.26 -4.61
CA VAL A 106 -8.22 3.72 -5.54
C VAL A 106 -8.89 2.52 -4.89
N THR A 107 -10.22 2.55 -4.83
CA THR A 107 -11.04 1.43 -4.38
C THR A 107 -11.66 0.74 -5.59
N SER A 108 -11.79 -0.57 -5.50
CA SER A 108 -12.39 -1.38 -6.55
C SER A 108 -13.22 -2.49 -5.93
N ARG A 109 -14.41 -2.72 -6.45
CA ARG A 109 -15.25 -3.87 -6.16
C ARG A 109 -15.61 -4.54 -7.47
N PHE A 110 -15.50 -5.85 -7.47
CA PHE A 110 -16.00 -6.71 -8.52
C PHE A 110 -16.97 -7.72 -7.92
N VAL A 111 -18.08 -7.99 -8.62
CA VAL A 111 -19.04 -9.04 -8.28
C VAL A 111 -19.36 -9.81 -9.55
N ALA A 112 -19.02 -11.09 -9.58
CA ALA A 112 -19.37 -12.00 -10.66
C ALA A 112 -20.85 -12.34 -10.65
N LYS A 113 -21.34 -12.86 -11.78
CA LYS A 113 -22.73 -13.33 -11.92
C LYS A 113 -23.05 -14.49 -10.97
N GLU A 114 -22.06 -15.33 -10.72
CA GLU A 114 -22.11 -16.50 -9.84
C GLU A 114 -22.08 -16.12 -8.35
N GLY A 115 -21.85 -14.84 -8.03
CA GLY A 115 -21.92 -14.31 -6.67
C GLY A 115 -20.59 -14.20 -5.94
N TYR A 116 -19.49 -14.72 -6.51
CA TYR A 116 -18.16 -14.46 -5.97
C TYR A 116 -17.77 -13.00 -6.19
N TRP A 117 -16.99 -12.44 -5.27
CA TRP A 117 -16.65 -11.02 -5.26
C TRP A 117 -15.20 -10.79 -4.85
N GLY A 118 -14.69 -9.63 -5.25
CA GLY A 118 -13.38 -9.13 -4.88
C GLY A 118 -13.41 -7.65 -4.55
N ASP A 119 -12.87 -7.28 -3.39
CA ASP A 119 -12.69 -5.91 -2.95
C ASP A 119 -11.19 -5.57 -2.93
N GLY A 120 -10.85 -4.38 -3.40
CA GLY A 120 -9.49 -3.87 -3.43
C GLY A 120 -9.43 -2.42 -2.95
N CYS A 121 -8.38 -2.10 -2.22
CA CYS A 121 -8.08 -0.76 -1.70
C CYS A 121 -6.57 -0.52 -1.90
N ARG A 122 -6.21 0.39 -2.80
CA ARG A 122 -4.83 0.55 -3.29
C ARG A 122 -4.36 1.99 -3.14
N ALA A 123 -3.29 2.22 -2.40
CA ALA A 123 -2.63 3.52 -2.34
C ALA A 123 -1.41 3.55 -3.26
N TYR A 124 -1.27 4.62 -4.04
CA TYR A 124 -0.21 4.84 -5.01
C TYR A 124 0.53 6.14 -4.70
N ASP A 125 1.75 6.03 -4.19
CA ASP A 125 2.72 7.13 -4.10
C ASP A 125 3.71 6.97 -5.27
N LEU A 126 3.30 7.45 -6.45
CA LEU A 126 4.02 7.25 -7.71
C LEU A 126 5.38 7.96 -7.76
N ASP A 127 5.58 8.91 -6.85
CA ASP A 127 6.78 9.75 -6.78
C ASP A 127 7.61 9.46 -5.51
N ALA A 128 7.33 8.34 -4.83
CA ALA A 128 8.15 7.84 -3.74
C ALA A 128 9.61 7.66 -4.19
N PRO A 129 10.59 8.28 -3.50
CA PRO A 129 11.99 8.28 -3.95
C PRO A 129 12.74 6.98 -3.62
N ALA A 130 12.25 6.20 -2.65
CA ALA A 130 12.87 4.97 -2.18
C ALA A 130 11.82 4.02 -1.59
N ALA A 131 12.19 2.74 -1.48
CA ALA A 131 11.41 1.80 -0.70
C ALA A 131 11.42 2.22 0.77
N PRO A 132 10.28 2.10 1.50
CA PRO A 132 10.27 2.24 2.94
C PRO A 132 11.23 1.23 3.59
N PRO A 133 11.96 1.63 4.65
CA PRO A 133 12.86 0.70 5.32
C PRO A 133 12.13 -0.53 5.84
N ARG A 134 12.83 -1.67 5.86
CA ARG A 134 12.26 -2.96 6.26
C ARG A 134 11.63 -2.88 7.65
N GLU A 135 12.37 -2.33 8.60
CA GLU A 135 12.02 -2.21 10.00
C GLU A 135 10.77 -1.35 10.21
N VAL A 136 10.57 -0.34 9.35
CA VAL A 136 9.38 0.51 9.36
C VAL A 136 8.16 -0.30 8.92
N ILE A 137 8.29 -1.09 7.85
CA ILE A 137 7.20 -1.95 7.36
C ILE A 137 6.89 -3.05 8.37
N ASP A 138 7.91 -3.78 8.83
CA ASP A 138 7.76 -4.90 9.76
C ASP A 138 7.15 -4.44 11.09
N GLY A 139 7.57 -3.27 11.59
CA GLY A 139 6.99 -2.64 12.78
C GLY A 139 5.55 -2.19 12.60
N TRP A 140 5.18 -1.63 11.44
CA TRP A 140 3.81 -1.22 11.15
C TRP A 140 2.85 -2.40 10.98
N VAL A 141 3.27 -3.46 10.28
CA VAL A 141 2.44 -4.67 10.13
C VAL A 141 2.38 -5.48 11.42
N GLY A 142 3.46 -5.48 12.21
CA GLY A 142 3.57 -6.19 13.49
C GLY A 142 3.87 -7.68 13.35
N LYS A 143 4.20 -8.16 12.14
CA LYS A 143 4.58 -9.56 11.86
C LYS A 143 5.38 -9.68 10.56
N ALA A 144 6.14 -10.76 10.44
CA ALA A 144 6.90 -11.06 9.23
C ALA A 144 5.99 -11.28 8.01
N PRO A 145 6.42 -10.91 6.80
CA PRO A 145 5.69 -11.21 5.57
C PRO A 145 5.62 -12.72 5.31
N THR A 146 4.51 -13.15 4.71
CA THR A 146 4.34 -14.53 4.21
C THR A 146 5.04 -14.74 2.88
N GLY A 147 5.37 -13.65 2.15
CA GLY A 147 6.14 -13.71 0.92
C GLY A 147 6.98 -12.46 0.71
N VAL A 148 8.18 -12.65 0.15
CA VAL A 148 9.07 -11.56 -0.27
C VAL A 148 9.55 -11.87 -1.69
N GLN A 149 9.44 -10.88 -2.58
CA GLN A 149 9.96 -10.96 -3.93
C GLN A 149 10.84 -9.74 -4.18
N ALA A 150 11.98 -9.95 -4.83
CA ALA A 150 12.89 -8.89 -5.23
C ALA A 150 13.30 -9.11 -6.68
N ASN A 151 13.36 -8.02 -7.44
CA ASN A 151 13.89 -8.02 -8.80
C ASN A 151 14.76 -6.76 -8.94
N GLY A 152 16.07 -6.94 -8.87
CA GLY A 152 17.01 -5.83 -8.76
C GLY A 152 16.66 -4.95 -7.54
N THR A 153 16.43 -3.67 -7.81
CA THR A 153 16.06 -2.66 -6.79
C THR A 153 14.56 -2.55 -6.55
N ALA A 154 13.72 -3.30 -7.27
CA ALA A 154 12.29 -3.40 -7.00
C ALA A 154 12.02 -4.45 -5.92
N THR A 155 11.07 -4.16 -5.03
CA THR A 155 10.71 -5.06 -3.91
C THR A 155 9.21 -5.22 -3.80
N LYS A 156 8.78 -6.40 -3.38
CA LYS A 156 7.40 -6.74 -3.06
C LYS A 156 7.37 -7.59 -1.79
N ARG A 157 6.43 -7.28 -0.91
CA ARG A 157 6.18 -8.02 0.34
C ARG A 157 4.70 -8.30 0.48
N LEU A 158 4.37 -9.51 0.94
CA LEU A 158 3.02 -10.03 1.03
C LEU A 158 2.71 -10.49 2.45
N TRP A 159 1.48 -10.26 2.89
CA TRP A 159 0.89 -10.85 4.10
C TRP A 159 -0.47 -11.43 3.78
N GLU A 160 -0.55 -12.75 3.88
CA GLU A 160 -1.77 -13.53 3.66
C GLU A 160 -1.98 -14.46 4.86
N PRO A 161 -2.81 -14.08 5.85
CA PRO A 161 -3.57 -12.84 5.96
C PRO A 161 -2.78 -11.66 6.54
N TRP A 162 -3.17 -10.41 6.21
CA TRP A 162 -2.85 -9.23 7.03
C TRP A 162 -3.77 -9.18 8.26
N GLN A 163 -5.06 -9.30 8.01
CA GLN A 163 -6.12 -9.62 8.97
C GLN A 163 -7.02 -10.72 8.39
N THR A 164 -7.87 -11.34 9.20
CA THR A 164 -8.74 -12.43 8.74
C THR A 164 -9.49 -12.07 7.45
N GLY A 165 -9.27 -12.87 6.39
CA GLY A 165 -9.91 -12.68 5.09
C GLY A 165 -9.41 -11.51 4.25
N VAL A 166 -8.36 -10.81 4.67
CA VAL A 166 -7.77 -9.68 3.94
C VAL A 166 -6.26 -9.87 3.80
N SER A 167 -5.76 -9.70 2.59
CA SER A 167 -4.34 -9.74 2.28
C SER A 167 -3.78 -8.33 2.11
N LEU A 168 -2.48 -8.19 2.35
CA LEU A 168 -1.72 -6.95 2.16
C LEU A 168 -0.53 -7.23 1.26
N GLU A 169 -0.31 -6.36 0.29
CA GLU A 169 0.91 -6.29 -0.49
C GLU A 169 1.50 -4.88 -0.42
N ILE A 170 2.81 -4.79 -0.25
CA ILE A 170 3.57 -3.54 -0.36
C ILE A 170 4.64 -3.75 -1.44
N THR A 171 4.56 -2.94 -2.48
CA THR A 171 5.45 -3.02 -3.64
C THR A 171 6.11 -1.67 -3.86
N TYR A 172 7.43 -1.67 -4.08
CA TYR A 172 8.17 -0.50 -4.53
C TYR A 172 8.88 -0.80 -5.85
N VAL A 173 8.64 0.04 -6.85
CA VAL A 173 9.30 -0.02 -8.15
C VAL A 173 10.04 1.30 -8.40
N PRO A 174 11.38 1.31 -8.38
CA PRO A 174 12.16 2.50 -8.66
C PRO A 174 11.86 3.10 -10.03
N ARG A 175 12.01 4.42 -10.16
CA ARG A 175 11.92 5.11 -11.45
C ARG A 175 12.92 4.52 -12.45
N GLY A 176 12.45 4.27 -13.67
CA GLY A 176 13.28 3.71 -14.75
C GLY A 176 13.48 2.19 -14.67
N HIS A 177 12.95 1.51 -13.65
CA HIS A 177 13.02 0.06 -13.57
C HIS A 177 12.14 -0.60 -14.67
N PRO A 178 12.59 -1.69 -15.35
CA PRO A 178 11.83 -2.32 -16.44
C PRO A 178 10.40 -2.73 -16.08
N LEU A 179 10.17 -3.19 -14.84
CA LEU A 179 8.83 -3.53 -14.34
C LEU A 179 7.85 -2.34 -14.40
N GLY A 180 8.35 -1.11 -14.21
CA GLY A 180 7.50 0.08 -14.28
C GLY A 180 7.01 0.37 -15.69
N SER A 181 7.80 0.03 -16.71
CA SER A 181 7.38 0.13 -18.11
C SER A 181 6.36 -0.95 -18.48
N SER A 182 6.53 -2.18 -17.99
CA SER A 182 5.65 -3.30 -18.34
C SER A 182 4.27 -3.22 -17.67
N TYR A 183 4.21 -2.79 -16.40
CA TYR A 183 2.97 -2.79 -15.63
C TYR A 183 2.42 -1.38 -15.37
N GLY A 184 3.13 -0.34 -15.81
CA GLY A 184 2.74 1.05 -15.60
C GLY A 184 2.88 1.53 -14.15
N ILE A 185 3.45 0.71 -13.26
CA ILE A 185 3.56 0.97 -11.82
C ILE A 185 4.99 1.37 -11.48
N GLN A 186 5.18 2.63 -11.10
CA GLN A 186 6.42 3.16 -10.51
C GLN A 186 6.09 3.80 -9.17
N GLY A 187 7.06 3.84 -8.26
CA GLY A 187 6.88 4.35 -6.90
C GLY A 187 6.44 3.26 -5.91
N LEU A 188 5.80 3.69 -4.83
CA LEU A 188 5.33 2.84 -3.75
C LEU A 188 3.82 2.57 -3.91
N VAL A 189 3.45 1.29 -3.82
CA VAL A 189 2.06 0.82 -3.88
C VAL A 189 1.76 -0.02 -2.66
N LEU A 190 0.68 0.31 -1.96
CA LEU A 190 0.10 -0.51 -0.90
C LEU A 190 -1.22 -1.06 -1.43
N VAL A 191 -1.41 -2.37 -1.35
CA VAL A 191 -2.62 -3.06 -1.81
C VAL A 191 -3.20 -3.83 -0.65
N SER A 192 -4.46 -3.59 -0.35
CA SER A 192 -5.28 -4.44 0.51
C SER A 192 -6.36 -5.05 -0.36
N GLN A 193 -6.60 -6.35 -0.21
CA GLN A 193 -7.62 -7.04 -0.99
C GLN A 193 -8.29 -8.15 -0.21
N SER A 194 -9.56 -8.39 -0.52
CA SER A 194 -10.37 -9.47 0.02
C SER A 194 -11.20 -10.09 -1.09
N ILE A 195 -11.44 -11.40 -0.98
CA ILE A 195 -12.32 -12.14 -1.88
C ILE A 195 -13.29 -13.00 -1.06
N GLY A 196 -14.43 -13.35 -1.66
CA GLY A 196 -15.43 -14.21 -1.05
C GLY A 196 -16.58 -14.55 -1.98
N GLY A 197 -17.66 -15.13 -1.43
CA GLY A 197 -18.83 -15.55 -2.22
C GLY A 197 -18.64 -16.89 -2.94
N PHE A 198 -17.78 -17.76 -2.40
CA PHE A 198 -17.67 -19.17 -2.79
C PHE A 198 -18.58 -20.04 -1.92
#